data_AF-A0A9D2AVG0-F1
#
_entry.id   AF-A0A9D2AVG0-F1
#
_cell.length_a   1.000
_cell.length_b   1.000
_cell.length_c   1.000
_cell.angle_alpha   90.00
_cell.angle_beta   90.00
_cell.angle_gamma   90.00
#
_symmetry.space_group_name_H-M   'P 1'
#
loop_
_entity.id
_entity.type
_entity.pdbx_description
1 polymer ?
#
loop_
_entity_poly.entity_id
_entity_poly.type
_entity_poly.pdbx_seq_one_letter_code
_entity_poly.pdbx_strand_id
1 'polypeptide(L)'
;PIIAKKIVEIALKEGADAICHGCTGKGNDQVRFELAIKAFAPDMDVIAPWRFWELNSREKEIEYAEKHNIPLKINKETNYSKDKNLWHLSHEGLDLENPKNEAPINRPGFLEMGVSPEMAPDAPSFVKIHFEKGVPTAIDGEKMDSVALIEKLNALGGANGIGILDLVENRLVGMKSRGVYETPGGAILYAAHEKLEEITLDRDTQHYKQQMALRFGELVYNGQWYTPLRKAMSAFVTSTQETVTGDVILKLYKGNIIPVSVTSPYSLYSEDIATFGEDHSYNQADSAGFINLFGLPIKVRAMSDKAMKDKTGKRFPSVE
;
A
#
# COMPACT_ATOMS: atom_id res chain seq x y z
N PRO A 1 -13.57 6.03 2.85
CA PRO A 1 -14.77 5.39 2.23
C PRO A 1 -15.72 4.76 3.26
N ILE A 2 -15.22 3.87 4.13
CA ILE A 2 -16.06 3.14 5.11
C ILE A 2 -16.78 4.08 6.09
N ILE A 3 -16.08 5.10 6.60
CA ILE A 3 -16.65 6.10 7.52
C ILE A 3 -17.74 6.90 6.80
N ALA A 4 -17.43 7.48 5.63
CA ALA A 4 -18.37 8.28 4.84
C ALA A 4 -19.65 7.51 4.48
N LYS A 5 -19.52 6.25 4.04
CA LYS A 5 -20.68 5.38 3.80
C LYS A 5 -21.53 5.24 5.06
N LYS A 6 -20.89 4.99 6.21
CA LYS A 6 -21.62 4.80 7.46
C LYS A 6 -22.32 6.08 7.94
N ILE A 7 -21.68 7.24 7.75
CA ILE A 7 -22.29 8.54 8.05
C ILE A 7 -23.55 8.74 7.21
N VAL A 8 -23.50 8.46 5.90
CA VAL A 8 -24.68 8.56 5.04
C VAL A 8 -25.80 7.61 5.49
N GLU A 9 -25.47 6.35 5.79
CA GLU A 9 -26.46 5.39 6.31
C GLU A 9 -27.18 5.91 7.56
N ILE A 10 -26.45 6.53 8.48
CA ILE A 10 -27.02 7.10 9.71
C ILE A 10 -27.82 8.36 9.42
N ALA A 11 -27.27 9.29 8.61
CA ALA A 11 -27.93 10.54 8.26
C ALA A 11 -29.31 10.30 7.63
N LEU A 12 -29.40 9.36 6.69
CA LEU A 12 -30.68 8.99 6.07
C LEU A 12 -31.65 8.35 7.06
N LYS A 13 -31.15 7.52 7.99
CA LYS A 13 -31.98 6.88 9.01
C LYS A 13 -32.56 7.88 10.01
N GLU A 14 -31.78 8.87 10.39
CA GLU A 14 -32.18 9.90 11.36
C GLU A 14 -32.93 11.08 10.70
N GLY A 15 -33.05 11.09 9.37
CA GLY A 15 -33.69 12.18 8.63
C GLY A 15 -32.91 13.49 8.68
N ALA A 16 -31.58 13.41 8.70
CA ALA A 16 -30.72 14.59 8.71
C ALA A 16 -30.73 15.31 7.36
N ASP A 17 -30.79 16.64 7.39
CA ASP A 17 -30.80 17.48 6.18
C ASP A 17 -29.40 17.72 5.60
N ALA A 18 -28.35 17.52 6.41
CA ALA A 18 -26.96 17.77 6.02
C ALA A 18 -25.96 16.86 6.75
N ILE A 19 -24.78 16.67 6.15
CA ILE A 19 -23.62 16.00 6.75
C ILE A 19 -22.49 17.02 6.96
N CYS A 20 -21.92 17.06 8.16
CA CYS A 20 -20.77 17.90 8.47
C CYS A 20 -19.47 17.07 8.57
N HIS A 21 -18.35 17.59 8.06
CA HIS A 21 -17.02 17.00 8.27
C HIS A 21 -15.93 18.05 8.58
N GLY A 22 -14.93 17.64 9.36
CA GLY A 22 -13.81 18.50 9.77
C GLY A 22 -12.60 18.54 8.83
N CYS A 23 -12.66 17.93 7.64
CA CYS A 23 -11.52 17.90 6.72
C CYS A 23 -11.11 19.32 6.26
N THR A 24 -9.80 19.59 6.24
CA THR A 24 -9.26 20.85 5.74
C THR A 24 -9.32 20.95 4.21
N GLY A 25 -9.27 22.17 3.67
CA GLY A 25 -9.21 22.44 2.23
C GLY A 25 -7.92 22.00 1.53
N LYS A 26 -6.90 21.56 2.28
CA LYS A 26 -5.57 21.18 1.77
C LYS A 26 -5.31 19.67 1.81
N GLY A 27 -6.18 18.90 2.47
CA GLY A 27 -6.06 17.46 2.61
C GLY A 27 -6.81 16.70 1.51
N ASN A 28 -6.43 15.43 1.30
CA ASN A 28 -7.14 14.54 0.38
C ASN A 28 -8.47 14.04 0.97
N ASP A 29 -8.62 14.02 2.30
CA ASP A 29 -9.79 13.43 2.96
C ASP A 29 -11.09 14.13 2.61
N GLN A 30 -11.07 15.44 2.37
CA GLN A 30 -12.24 16.17 1.91
C GLN A 30 -12.81 15.57 0.61
N VAL A 31 -11.93 15.16 -0.32
CA VAL A 31 -12.32 14.54 -1.59
C VAL A 31 -12.84 13.13 -1.33
N ARG A 32 -12.17 12.36 -0.47
CA ARG A 32 -12.54 10.98 -0.14
C ARG A 32 -13.89 10.90 0.58
N PHE A 33 -14.19 11.83 1.48
CA PHE A 33 -15.48 11.92 2.17
C PHE A 33 -16.57 12.35 1.20
N GLU A 34 -16.39 13.46 0.48
CA GLU A 34 -17.45 14.00 -0.36
C GLU A 34 -17.77 13.13 -1.57
N LEU A 35 -16.79 12.51 -2.21
CA LEU A 35 -17.07 11.57 -3.31
C LEU A 35 -17.85 10.35 -2.82
N ALA A 36 -17.58 9.88 -1.60
CA ALA A 36 -18.33 8.80 -0.99
C ALA A 36 -19.75 9.24 -0.60
N ILE A 37 -19.91 10.44 -0.03
CA ILE A 37 -21.24 11.00 0.27
C ILE A 37 -22.05 11.12 -1.01
N LYS A 38 -21.49 11.74 -2.05
CA LYS A 38 -22.14 11.88 -3.38
C LYS A 38 -22.55 10.55 -3.99
N ALA A 39 -21.81 9.47 -3.73
CA ALA A 39 -22.13 8.15 -4.24
C ALA A 39 -23.37 7.52 -3.57
N PHE A 40 -23.73 7.91 -2.34
CA PHE A 40 -24.83 7.31 -1.57
C PHE A 40 -25.98 8.27 -1.26
N ALA A 41 -25.73 9.57 -1.21
CA ALA A 41 -26.72 10.63 -1.00
C ALA A 41 -26.28 11.86 -1.82
N PRO A 42 -26.50 11.85 -3.16
CA PRO A 42 -26.00 12.87 -4.08
C PRO A 42 -26.56 14.28 -3.80
N ASP A 43 -27.76 14.34 -3.24
CA ASP A 43 -28.47 15.60 -2.94
C ASP A 43 -28.28 16.05 -1.47
N MET A 44 -27.47 15.32 -0.69
CA MET A 44 -27.19 15.66 0.72
C MET A 44 -26.29 16.90 0.79
N ASP A 45 -26.72 17.91 1.52
CA ASP A 45 -25.89 19.08 1.78
C ASP A 45 -24.66 18.70 2.61
N VAL A 46 -23.49 19.17 2.20
CA VAL A 46 -22.23 18.94 2.91
C VAL A 46 -21.71 20.23 3.50
N ILE A 47 -21.55 20.24 4.82
CA ILE A 47 -20.99 21.35 5.58
C ILE A 47 -19.53 21.03 5.90
N ALA A 48 -18.60 21.81 5.34
CA ALA A 48 -17.17 21.70 5.59
C ALA A 48 -16.64 23.01 6.22
N PRO A 49 -16.75 23.19 7.55
CA PRO A 49 -16.50 24.47 8.23
C PRO A 49 -15.13 25.08 7.91
N TRP A 50 -14.09 24.25 7.82
CA TRP A 50 -12.72 24.68 7.49
C TRP A 50 -12.56 25.46 6.18
N ARG A 51 -13.55 25.41 5.28
CA ARG A 51 -13.50 26.15 4.01
C ARG A 51 -14.06 27.57 4.09
N PHE A 52 -14.87 27.88 5.11
CA PHE A 52 -15.60 29.14 5.16
C PHE A 52 -15.68 29.79 6.55
N TRP A 53 -15.39 29.06 7.64
CA TRP A 53 -15.32 29.63 8.98
C TRP A 53 -14.03 30.42 9.22
N GLU A 54 -14.10 31.34 10.18
CA GLU A 54 -12.95 32.12 10.65
C GLU A 54 -11.97 31.28 11.49
N LEU A 55 -12.44 30.16 12.05
CA LEU A 55 -11.67 29.16 12.79
C LEU A 55 -10.88 28.26 11.82
N ASN A 56 -9.87 28.85 11.19
CA ASN A 56 -9.08 28.22 10.12
C ASN A 56 -7.64 27.85 10.55
N SER A 57 -7.38 27.81 11.85
CA SER A 57 -6.12 27.32 12.42
C SER A 57 -6.37 26.71 13.80
N ARG A 58 -5.47 25.83 14.22
CA ARG A 58 -5.54 25.16 15.53
C ARG A 58 -5.46 26.16 16.67
N GLU A 59 -4.66 27.22 16.52
CA GLU A 59 -4.51 28.29 17.50
C GLU A 59 -5.86 28.99 17.73
N LYS A 60 -6.57 29.33 16.65
CA LYS A 60 -7.90 29.95 16.74
C LYS A 60 -8.96 29.03 17.35
N GLU A 61 -8.90 27.73 17.06
CA GLU A 61 -9.80 26.75 17.69
C GLU A 61 -9.56 26.65 19.20
N ILE A 62 -8.29 26.69 19.63
CA ILE A 62 -7.92 26.71 21.06
C ILE A 62 -8.40 28.00 21.73
N GLU A 63 -8.13 29.17 21.14
CA GLU A 63 -8.60 30.45 21.66
C GLU A 63 -10.12 30.52 21.77
N TYR A 64 -10.84 29.99 20.77
CA TYR A 64 -12.30 29.87 20.80
C TYR A 64 -12.74 29.00 21.98
N ALA A 65 -12.16 27.82 22.14
CA ALA A 65 -12.51 26.92 23.23
C ALA A 65 -12.22 27.54 24.61
N GLU A 66 -11.07 28.19 24.79
CA GLU A 66 -10.71 28.91 26.03
C GLU A 66 -11.71 30.03 26.32
N LYS A 67 -12.01 30.87 25.33
CA LYS A 67 -12.99 31.97 25.46
C LYS A 67 -14.39 31.48 25.82
N HIS A 68 -14.76 30.29 25.36
CA HIS A 68 -16.07 29.69 25.57
C HIS A 68 -16.10 28.64 26.70
N ASN A 69 -15.02 28.49 27.46
CA ASN A 69 -14.88 27.50 28.55
C ASN A 69 -15.16 26.05 28.10
N ILE A 70 -14.80 25.70 26.85
CA ILE A 70 -14.90 24.35 26.33
C ILE A 70 -13.68 23.56 26.84
N PRO A 71 -13.85 22.50 27.64
CA PRO A 71 -12.73 21.78 28.22
C PRO A 71 -11.96 21.00 27.14
N LEU A 72 -10.73 21.45 26.86
CA LEU A 72 -9.83 20.82 25.90
C LEU A 72 -8.82 19.92 26.63
N LYS A 73 -8.73 18.64 26.25
CA LYS A 73 -7.72 17.70 26.74
C LYS A 73 -6.44 17.78 25.89
N ILE A 74 -5.79 18.95 25.84
CA ILE A 74 -4.62 19.16 24.96
C ILE A 74 -3.47 19.82 25.72
N ASN A 75 -2.26 19.27 25.58
CA ASN A 75 -0.99 19.86 26.03
C ASN A 75 -0.21 20.42 24.83
N LYS A 76 0.38 21.62 24.93
CA LYS A 76 1.03 22.32 23.79
C LYS A 76 2.30 21.65 23.26
N GLU A 77 2.90 20.70 23.98
CA GLU A 77 4.31 20.35 23.77
C GLU A 77 4.64 19.16 22.86
N THR A 78 3.71 18.42 22.26
CA THR A 78 4.08 17.29 21.34
C THR A 78 2.92 16.82 20.44
N ASN A 79 2.33 17.71 19.64
CA ASN A 79 1.14 17.37 18.85
C ASN A 79 1.38 17.38 17.34
N TYR A 80 2.12 16.40 16.83
CA TYR A 80 2.01 16.03 15.41
C TYR A 80 0.54 15.80 15.06
N SER A 81 0.17 16.13 13.82
CA SER A 81 -1.11 15.71 13.28
C SER A 81 -1.05 14.20 13.05
N LYS A 82 -1.87 13.45 13.78
CA LYS A 82 -1.87 11.99 13.77
C LYS A 82 -3.22 11.44 13.36
N ASP A 83 -3.22 10.46 12.47
CA ASP A 83 -4.39 9.64 12.16
C ASP A 83 -4.02 8.16 12.36
N LYS A 84 -4.70 7.52 13.33
CA LYS A 84 -4.43 6.15 13.75
C LYS A 84 -5.66 5.29 13.57
N ASN A 85 -5.46 4.13 12.96
CA ASN A 85 -6.42 3.04 12.94
C ASN A 85 -5.67 1.70 13.09
N LEU A 86 -6.40 0.58 12.97
CA LEU A 86 -5.81 -0.75 13.09
C LEU A 86 -4.72 -1.02 12.03
N TRP A 87 -4.83 -0.42 10.84
CA TRP A 87 -3.95 -0.70 9.71
C TRP A 87 -2.68 0.16 9.70
N HIS A 88 -2.79 1.42 10.15
CA HIS A 88 -1.66 2.34 10.14
C HIS A 88 -1.82 3.49 11.14
N LEU A 89 -0.71 4.19 11.35
CA LEU A 89 -0.62 5.51 11.98
C LEU A 89 0.18 6.44 11.07
N SER A 90 -0.26 7.68 10.89
CA SER A 90 0.49 8.75 10.22
C SER A 90 0.91 9.84 11.20
N HIS A 91 2.03 10.50 10.91
CA HIS A 91 2.56 11.67 11.61
C HIS A 91 2.88 12.76 10.59
N GLU A 92 2.23 13.91 10.71
CA GLU A 92 2.46 15.08 9.83
C GLU A 92 2.58 16.38 10.62
N GLY A 93 3.12 17.42 9.97
CA GLY A 93 3.22 18.78 10.50
C GLY A 93 4.47 19.03 11.34
N LEU A 94 4.54 20.23 11.93
CA LEU A 94 5.65 20.66 12.78
C LEU A 94 7.01 20.55 12.06
N ASP A 95 8.03 20.03 12.74
CA ASP A 95 9.38 19.84 12.21
C ASP A 95 9.45 18.86 11.03
N LEU A 96 8.45 18.00 10.82
CA LEU A 96 8.41 17.11 9.65
C LEU A 96 8.15 17.85 8.34
N GLU A 97 7.57 19.07 8.38
CA GLU A 97 7.30 19.86 7.17
C GLU A 97 8.55 20.25 6.39
N ASN A 98 9.71 20.29 7.06
CA ASN A 98 11.00 20.51 6.41
C ASN A 98 11.69 19.16 6.14
N PRO A 99 11.81 18.71 4.87
CA PRO A 99 12.44 17.43 4.53
C PRO A 99 13.92 17.33 4.91
N LYS A 100 14.57 18.44 5.28
CA LYS A 100 15.95 18.43 5.80
C LYS A 100 16.04 17.90 7.23
N ASN A 101 14.94 17.92 7.98
CA ASN A 101 14.90 17.46 9.35
C ASN A 101 14.78 15.93 9.37
N GLU A 102 15.62 15.27 10.15
CA GLU A 102 15.50 13.84 10.45
C GLU A 102 14.16 13.55 11.13
N ALA A 103 13.48 12.46 10.73
CA ALA A 103 12.30 12.00 11.42
C ALA A 103 12.67 11.54 12.85
N PRO A 104 12.00 12.03 13.91
CA PRO A 104 12.41 11.75 15.28
C PRO A 104 11.94 10.35 15.75
N ILE A 105 12.21 9.31 14.98
CA ILE A 105 11.77 7.92 15.23
C ILE A 105 12.35 7.33 16.53
N ASN A 106 13.47 7.86 17.02
CA ASN A 106 14.09 7.50 18.29
C ASN A 106 13.58 8.32 19.48
N ARG A 107 12.76 9.37 19.25
CA ARG A 107 12.21 10.20 20.33
C ARG A 107 11.13 9.42 21.08
N PRO A 108 11.21 9.27 22.41
CA PRO A 108 10.17 8.59 23.19
C PRO A 108 8.78 9.18 22.92
N GLY A 109 7.83 8.31 22.60
CA GLY A 109 6.44 8.70 22.32
C GLY A 109 6.16 9.21 20.90
N PHE A 110 7.16 9.23 20.01
CA PHE A 110 6.92 9.50 18.58
C PHE A 110 6.28 8.28 17.90
N LEU A 111 6.97 7.14 17.90
CA LEU A 111 6.39 5.88 17.40
C LEU A 111 5.39 5.34 18.42
N GLU A 112 4.19 4.97 17.96
CA GLU A 112 3.13 4.43 18.83
C GLU A 112 2.65 3.04 18.44
N MET A 113 3.10 2.52 17.29
CA MET A 113 2.81 1.16 16.84
C MET A 113 4.03 0.25 16.97
N GLY A 114 5.19 0.77 17.37
CA GLY A 114 6.42 0.00 17.52
C GLY A 114 7.59 0.77 18.09
N VAL A 115 8.80 0.26 17.84
CA VAL A 115 10.08 0.89 18.15
C VAL A 115 10.85 1.18 16.87
N SER A 116 11.90 2.01 16.94
CA SER A 116 12.79 2.20 15.79
C SER A 116 13.63 0.94 15.53
N PRO A 117 14.20 0.76 14.32
CA PRO A 117 15.12 -0.35 14.04
C PRO A 117 16.31 -0.43 15.00
N GLU A 118 16.79 0.71 15.50
CA GLU A 118 17.90 0.79 16.46
C GLU A 118 17.51 0.28 17.85
N MET A 119 16.27 0.52 18.25
CA MET A 119 15.71 0.11 19.54
C MET A 119 15.07 -1.28 19.52
N ALA A 120 14.92 -1.89 18.33
CA ALA A 120 14.44 -3.25 18.18
C ALA A 120 15.48 -4.28 18.70
N PRO A 121 15.04 -5.45 19.20
CA PRO A 121 15.94 -6.46 19.76
C PRO A 121 17.03 -6.93 18.77
N ASP A 122 18.22 -7.22 19.30
CA ASP A 122 19.31 -7.93 18.61
C ASP A 122 19.03 -9.44 18.48
N ALA A 123 17.78 -9.81 18.21
CA ALA A 123 17.36 -11.19 18.01
C ALA A 123 16.31 -11.26 16.88
N PRO A 124 16.48 -12.13 15.87
CA PRO A 124 15.50 -12.27 14.81
C PRO A 124 14.22 -12.92 15.34
N SER A 125 13.08 -12.43 14.87
CA SER A 125 11.78 -13.08 15.05
C SER A 125 11.39 -13.82 13.77
N PHE A 126 10.66 -14.91 13.89
CA PHE A 126 10.10 -15.64 12.75
C PHE A 126 8.57 -15.64 12.84
N VAL A 127 7.91 -15.58 11.69
CA VAL A 127 6.46 -15.68 11.61
C VAL A 127 6.08 -16.51 10.39
N LYS A 128 5.20 -17.49 10.59
CA LYS A 128 4.54 -18.22 9.50
C LYS A 128 3.13 -17.69 9.32
N ILE A 129 2.80 -17.26 8.11
CA ILE A 129 1.47 -16.75 7.76
C ILE A 129 0.85 -17.68 6.73
N HIS A 130 -0.36 -18.15 7.03
CA HIS A 130 -1.15 -18.98 6.13
C HIS A 130 -2.18 -18.12 5.38
N PHE A 131 -2.27 -18.32 4.07
CA PHE A 131 -3.24 -17.66 3.20
C PHE A 131 -4.18 -18.68 2.56
N GLU A 132 -5.44 -18.29 2.41
CA GLU A 132 -6.49 -18.99 1.67
C GLU A 132 -7.07 -18.02 0.64
N LYS A 133 -6.86 -18.31 -0.64
CA LYS A 133 -7.31 -17.46 -1.77
C LYS A 133 -6.95 -15.97 -1.59
N GLY A 134 -5.69 -15.70 -1.23
CA GLY A 134 -5.16 -14.36 -1.00
C GLY A 134 -5.53 -13.74 0.35
N VAL A 135 -6.35 -14.41 1.17
CA VAL A 135 -6.77 -13.91 2.49
C VAL A 135 -5.92 -14.56 3.59
N PRO A 136 -5.24 -13.80 4.46
CA PRO A 136 -4.52 -14.39 5.59
C PRO A 136 -5.52 -14.94 6.62
N THR A 137 -5.32 -16.18 7.07
CA THR A 137 -6.27 -16.88 7.96
C THR A 137 -5.63 -17.51 9.21
N ALA A 138 -4.29 -17.64 9.25
CA ALA A 138 -3.59 -18.16 10.43
C ALA A 138 -2.19 -17.58 10.57
N ILE A 139 -1.71 -17.52 11.82
CA ILE A 139 -0.32 -17.17 12.17
C ILE A 139 0.25 -18.29 13.04
N ASP A 140 1.41 -18.82 12.66
CA ASP A 140 2.11 -19.90 13.36
C ASP A 140 1.24 -21.15 13.58
N GLY A 141 0.32 -21.42 12.65
CA GLY A 141 -0.62 -22.55 12.70
C GLY A 141 -1.91 -22.29 13.51
N GLU A 142 -2.01 -21.14 14.17
CA GLU A 142 -3.20 -20.73 14.91
C GLU A 142 -4.16 -19.95 13.99
N LYS A 143 -5.38 -20.47 13.79
CA LYS A 143 -6.42 -19.77 13.03
C LYS A 143 -6.96 -18.59 13.83
N MET A 144 -7.17 -17.47 13.15
CA MET A 144 -7.69 -16.25 13.78
C MET A 144 -8.44 -15.39 12.76
N ASP A 145 -9.32 -14.52 13.25
CA ASP A 145 -9.99 -13.55 12.39
C ASP A 145 -9.02 -12.43 11.94
N SER A 146 -9.46 -11.64 10.96
CA SER A 146 -8.62 -10.60 10.36
C SER A 146 -8.19 -9.51 11.33
N VAL A 147 -8.99 -9.20 12.36
CA VAL A 147 -8.65 -8.13 13.32
C VAL A 147 -7.54 -8.63 14.24
N ALA A 148 -7.75 -9.78 14.88
CA ALA A 148 -6.76 -10.41 15.74
C ALA A 148 -5.45 -10.70 14.99
N LEU A 149 -5.54 -11.08 13.71
CA LEU A 149 -4.40 -11.29 12.83
C LEU A 149 -3.58 -10.01 12.66
N ILE A 150 -4.22 -8.90 12.31
CA ILE A 150 -3.54 -7.61 12.13
C ILE A 150 -2.97 -7.11 13.46
N GLU A 151 -3.68 -7.25 14.58
CA GLU A 151 -3.16 -6.89 15.91
C GLU A 151 -1.92 -7.69 16.28
N LYS A 152 -1.92 -9.00 16.06
CA LYS A 152 -0.77 -9.88 16.32
C LYS A 152 0.43 -9.48 15.46
N LEU A 153 0.23 -9.20 14.17
CA LEU A 153 1.31 -8.75 13.29
C LEU A 153 1.78 -7.32 13.59
N ASN A 154 0.88 -6.43 14.02
CA ASN A 154 1.27 -5.09 14.47
C ASN A 154 2.16 -5.17 15.71
N ALA A 155 1.79 -5.99 16.69
CA ALA A 155 2.61 -6.19 17.90
C ALA A 155 3.98 -6.78 17.55
N LEU A 156 4.01 -7.84 16.74
CA LEU A 156 5.25 -8.49 16.33
C LEU A 156 6.14 -7.58 15.47
N GLY A 157 5.56 -6.95 14.44
CA GLY A 157 6.27 -6.04 13.55
C GLY A 157 6.75 -4.79 14.26
N GLY A 158 5.90 -4.23 15.13
CA GLY A 158 6.23 -3.07 15.95
C GLY A 158 7.43 -3.32 16.87
N ALA A 159 7.47 -4.47 17.54
CA ALA A 159 8.61 -4.87 18.37
C ALA A 159 9.91 -5.07 17.58
N ASN A 160 9.81 -5.38 16.28
CA ASN A 160 10.96 -5.55 15.38
C ASN A 160 11.27 -4.29 14.55
N GLY A 161 10.59 -3.16 14.79
CA GLY A 161 10.75 -1.90 14.06
C GLY A 161 10.34 -1.93 12.59
N ILE A 162 9.41 -2.82 12.23
CA ILE A 162 8.93 -3.03 10.86
C ILE A 162 7.91 -1.96 10.45
N GLY A 163 7.93 -1.57 9.17
CA GLY A 163 6.84 -0.81 8.55
C GLY A 163 6.85 0.68 8.88
N ILE A 164 8.01 1.25 9.17
CA ILE A 164 8.22 2.69 9.32
C ILE A 164 8.58 3.28 7.95
N LEU A 165 7.81 4.25 7.47
CA LEU A 165 8.04 4.92 6.18
C LEU A 165 8.15 6.43 6.40
N ASP A 166 9.18 7.08 5.85
CA ASP A 166 9.29 8.54 5.76
C ASP A 166 9.25 8.92 4.28
N LEU A 167 8.22 9.65 3.87
CA LEU A 167 7.98 9.92 2.45
C LEU A 167 7.48 11.34 2.19
N VAL A 168 7.85 11.85 1.02
CA VAL A 168 7.26 13.04 0.41
C VAL A 168 6.30 12.59 -0.69
N GLU A 169 5.00 12.70 -0.44
CA GLU A 169 3.96 12.27 -1.37
C GLU A 169 3.44 13.41 -2.26
N ASN A 170 2.67 13.04 -3.29
CA ASN A 170 1.95 13.96 -4.16
C ASN A 170 0.47 13.92 -3.80
N ARG A 171 -0.06 14.97 -3.18
CA ARG A 171 -1.48 15.08 -2.90
C ARG A 171 -2.27 15.29 -4.18
N LEU A 172 -3.51 14.77 -4.21
CA LEU A 172 -4.43 14.95 -5.33
C LEU A 172 -4.67 16.43 -5.62
N VAL A 173 -4.66 17.27 -4.58
CA VAL A 173 -4.84 18.72 -4.67
C VAL A 173 -3.61 19.47 -5.22
N GLY A 174 -2.60 18.75 -5.74
CA GLY A 174 -1.49 19.33 -6.52
C GLY A 174 -0.26 19.75 -5.73
N MET A 175 -0.25 19.57 -4.40
CA MET A 175 0.90 19.90 -3.54
C MET A 175 1.64 18.65 -3.06
N LYS A 176 2.89 18.84 -2.67
CA LYS A 176 3.65 17.80 -1.94
C LYS A 176 3.44 17.95 -0.44
N SER A 177 3.42 16.83 0.27
CA SER A 177 3.48 16.79 1.73
C SER A 177 4.47 15.74 2.19
N ARG A 178 5.09 15.95 3.35
CA ARG A 178 5.92 14.94 4.02
C ARG A 178 5.16 14.38 5.20
N GLY A 179 5.26 13.06 5.39
CA GLY A 179 4.72 12.37 6.56
C GLY A 179 5.57 11.16 6.92
N VAL A 180 5.51 10.79 8.20
CA VAL A 180 6.09 9.53 8.70
C VAL A 180 4.94 8.59 9.05
N TYR A 181 5.04 7.34 8.62
CA TYR A 181 3.96 6.36 8.71
C TYR A 181 4.44 5.10 9.44
N GLU A 182 3.56 4.51 10.22
CA GLU A 182 3.74 3.21 10.87
C GLU A 182 2.67 2.25 10.36
N THR A 183 3.07 1.13 9.75
CA THR A 183 2.16 0.05 9.30
C THR A 183 2.81 -1.33 9.47
N PRO A 184 3.17 -1.73 10.72
CA PRO A 184 3.95 -2.94 10.96
C PRO A 184 3.28 -4.21 10.40
N GLY A 185 2.00 -4.44 10.74
CA GLY A 185 1.27 -5.61 10.26
C GLY A 185 0.96 -5.55 8.77
N GLY A 186 0.65 -4.36 8.24
CA GLY A 186 0.42 -4.14 6.81
C GLY A 186 1.66 -4.46 5.97
N ALA A 187 2.84 -3.99 6.38
CA ALA A 187 4.10 -4.25 5.71
C ALA A 187 4.45 -5.75 5.69
N ILE A 188 4.24 -6.46 6.81
CA ILE A 188 4.44 -7.91 6.90
C ILE A 188 3.48 -8.65 5.96
N LEU A 189 2.20 -8.29 5.96
CA LEU A 189 1.19 -8.92 5.10
C LEU A 189 1.49 -8.71 3.61
N TYR A 190 1.90 -7.51 3.22
CA TYR A 190 2.27 -7.22 1.83
C TYR A 190 3.46 -8.06 1.39
N ALA A 191 4.52 -8.13 2.20
CA ALA A 191 5.70 -8.93 1.89
C ALA A 191 5.39 -10.43 1.81
N ALA A 192 4.56 -10.94 2.72
CA ALA A 192 4.16 -12.35 2.70
C ALA A 192 3.29 -12.67 1.48
N HIS A 193 2.30 -11.82 1.20
CA HIS A 193 1.38 -12.00 0.07
C HIS A 193 2.11 -11.97 -1.27
N GLU A 194 2.98 -10.99 -1.49
CA GLU A 194 3.82 -10.89 -2.69
C GLU A 194 4.69 -12.15 -2.87
N LYS A 195 5.29 -12.64 -1.77
CA LYS A 195 6.11 -13.85 -1.81
C LYS A 195 5.34 -15.10 -2.22
N LEU A 196 4.07 -15.22 -1.80
CA LEU A 196 3.20 -16.33 -2.19
C LEU A 196 2.78 -16.23 -3.66
N GLU A 197 2.54 -15.01 -4.15
CA GLU A 197 2.19 -14.78 -5.55
C GLU A 197 3.30 -15.18 -6.53
N GLU A 198 4.59 -15.05 -6.15
CA GLU A 198 5.74 -15.46 -6.97
C GLU A 198 5.66 -16.93 -7.43
N ILE A 199 5.04 -17.80 -6.62
CA ILE A 199 4.94 -19.23 -6.95
C ILE A 199 3.52 -19.66 -7.34
N THR A 200 2.52 -18.79 -7.25
CA THR A 200 1.11 -19.15 -7.50
C THR A 200 0.48 -18.43 -8.70
N LEU A 201 1.17 -17.44 -9.28
CA LEU A 201 0.75 -16.72 -10.49
C LEU A 201 1.73 -16.97 -11.64
N ASP A 202 1.20 -17.11 -12.86
CA ASP A 202 2.06 -17.13 -14.05
C ASP A 202 2.67 -15.75 -14.32
N ARG A 203 3.76 -15.75 -15.10
CA ARG A 203 4.56 -14.55 -15.40
C ARG A 203 3.73 -13.37 -15.92
N ASP A 204 2.86 -13.62 -16.90
CA ASP A 204 2.18 -12.52 -17.60
C ASP A 204 1.03 -11.97 -16.74
N THR A 205 0.33 -12.83 -16.00
CA THR A 205 -0.65 -12.41 -14.99
C THR A 205 0.01 -11.59 -13.87
N GLN A 206 1.14 -12.04 -13.32
CA GLN A 206 1.87 -11.33 -12.27
C GLN A 206 2.32 -9.93 -12.74
N HIS A 207 2.94 -9.84 -13.92
CA HIS A 207 3.39 -8.56 -14.47
C HIS A 207 2.23 -7.59 -14.71
N TYR A 208 1.10 -8.07 -15.25
CA TYR A 208 -0.06 -7.20 -15.46
C TYR A 208 -0.71 -6.77 -14.13
N LYS A 209 -0.79 -7.67 -13.15
CA LYS A 209 -1.29 -7.37 -11.81
C LYS A 209 -0.45 -6.29 -11.12
N GLN A 210 0.87 -6.30 -11.25
CA GLN A 210 1.74 -5.25 -10.70
C GLN A 210 1.39 -3.85 -11.23
N GLN A 211 1.16 -3.73 -12.55
CA GLN A 211 0.73 -2.46 -13.16
C GLN A 211 -0.66 -2.05 -12.66
N MET A 212 -1.59 -3.01 -12.57
CA MET A 212 -2.94 -2.76 -12.10
C MET A 212 -2.96 -2.33 -10.62
N ALA A 213 -2.10 -2.91 -9.77
CA ALA A 213 -2.00 -2.58 -8.36
C ALA A 213 -1.63 -1.10 -8.14
N LEU A 214 -0.70 -0.56 -8.94
CA LEU A 214 -0.33 0.87 -8.91
C LEU A 214 -1.54 1.74 -9.20
N ARG A 215 -2.27 1.45 -10.29
CA ARG A 215 -3.48 2.20 -10.64
C ARG A 215 -4.57 2.04 -9.58
N PHE A 216 -4.69 0.87 -8.95
CA PHE A 216 -5.69 0.62 -7.92
C PHE A 216 -5.40 1.50 -6.70
N GLY A 217 -4.14 1.55 -6.25
CA GLY A 217 -3.69 2.42 -5.17
C GLY A 217 -3.99 3.89 -5.45
N GLU A 218 -3.78 4.35 -6.69
CA GLU A 218 -4.11 5.72 -7.11
C GLU A 218 -5.61 6.02 -6.99
N LEU A 219 -6.49 5.12 -7.46
CA LEU A 219 -7.94 5.29 -7.34
C LEU A 219 -8.37 5.40 -5.87
N VAL A 220 -7.80 4.57 -4.99
CA VAL A 220 -8.07 4.61 -3.55
C VAL A 220 -7.60 5.93 -2.95
N TYR A 221 -6.37 6.33 -3.25
CA TYR A 221 -5.77 7.58 -2.78
C TYR A 221 -6.59 8.80 -3.19
N ASN A 222 -7.09 8.81 -4.43
CA ASN A 222 -7.89 9.89 -5.02
C ASN A 222 -9.37 9.90 -4.59
N GLY A 223 -9.78 9.03 -3.66
CA GLY A 223 -11.16 8.96 -3.20
C GLY A 223 -12.14 8.32 -4.19
N GLN A 224 -11.64 7.71 -5.26
CA GLN A 224 -12.43 7.09 -6.32
C GLN A 224 -12.89 5.66 -5.97
N TRP A 225 -13.08 5.37 -4.68
CA TRP A 225 -13.47 4.07 -4.18
C TRP A 225 -14.82 3.60 -4.75
N TYR A 226 -15.80 4.48 -4.95
CA TYR A 226 -17.12 4.10 -5.46
C TYR A 226 -17.25 4.19 -6.99
N THR A 227 -16.13 4.15 -7.73
CA THR A 227 -16.15 4.16 -9.20
C THR A 227 -16.30 2.76 -9.82
N PRO A 228 -16.91 2.64 -11.03
CA PRO A 228 -16.97 1.37 -11.76
C PRO A 228 -15.59 0.77 -12.07
N LEU A 229 -14.60 1.60 -12.39
CA LEU A 229 -13.24 1.14 -12.69
C LEU A 229 -12.61 0.41 -11.49
N ARG A 230 -12.67 0.99 -10.28
CA ARG A 230 -12.17 0.32 -9.07
C ARG A 230 -12.87 -1.02 -8.84
N LYS A 231 -14.20 -1.09 -9.05
CA LYS A 231 -14.95 -2.36 -8.94
C LYS A 231 -14.47 -3.40 -9.96
N ALA A 232 -14.26 -3.01 -11.21
CA ALA A 232 -13.76 -3.91 -12.25
C ALA A 232 -12.36 -4.44 -11.91
N MET A 233 -11.47 -3.57 -11.42
CA MET A 233 -10.14 -3.97 -10.98
C MET A 233 -10.18 -4.88 -9.75
N SER A 234 -11.10 -4.65 -8.80
CA SER A 234 -11.31 -5.59 -7.68
C SER A 234 -11.69 -6.98 -8.18
N ALA A 235 -12.55 -7.09 -9.20
CA ALA A 235 -12.94 -8.38 -9.77
C ALA A 235 -11.77 -9.10 -10.46
N PHE A 236 -10.91 -8.35 -11.18
CA PHE A 236 -9.66 -8.89 -11.72
C PHE A 236 -8.80 -9.46 -10.59
N VAL A 237 -8.53 -8.67 -9.54
CA VAL A 237 -7.71 -9.12 -8.40
C VAL A 237 -8.33 -10.35 -7.74
N THR A 238 -9.65 -10.37 -7.50
CA THR A 238 -10.33 -11.54 -6.92
C THR A 238 -10.08 -12.80 -7.75
N SER A 239 -10.11 -12.71 -9.09
CA SER A 239 -9.82 -13.85 -9.95
C SER A 239 -8.36 -14.30 -9.84
N THR A 240 -7.40 -13.36 -9.76
CA THR A 240 -6.00 -13.76 -9.60
C THR A 240 -5.73 -14.41 -8.23
N GLN A 241 -6.58 -14.18 -7.22
CA GLN A 241 -6.36 -14.75 -5.88
C GLN A 241 -6.82 -16.20 -5.74
N GLU A 242 -7.48 -16.80 -6.73
CA GLU A 242 -8.07 -18.14 -6.63
C GLU A 242 -7.08 -19.24 -6.23
N THR A 243 -5.82 -19.13 -6.64
CA THR A 243 -4.73 -20.09 -6.35
C THR A 243 -3.73 -19.59 -5.30
N VAL A 244 -3.89 -18.39 -4.76
CA VAL A 244 -2.96 -17.77 -3.81
C VAL A 244 -3.22 -18.33 -2.40
N THR A 245 -2.91 -19.62 -2.22
CA THR A 245 -3.15 -20.39 -0.99
C THR A 245 -1.86 -21.09 -0.59
N GLY A 246 -1.45 -20.99 0.66
CA GLY A 246 -0.16 -21.54 1.10
C GLY A 246 0.39 -20.90 2.37
N ASP A 247 1.60 -21.31 2.75
CA ASP A 247 2.32 -20.79 3.91
C ASP A 247 3.54 -19.98 3.48
N VAL A 248 3.77 -18.86 4.15
CA VAL A 248 4.96 -18.03 3.98
C VAL A 248 5.64 -17.85 5.32
N ILE A 249 6.94 -18.14 5.41
CA ILE A 249 7.75 -17.87 6.59
C ILE A 249 8.61 -16.64 6.32
N LEU A 250 8.51 -15.65 7.21
CA LEU A 250 9.32 -14.44 7.20
C LEU A 250 10.19 -14.38 8.45
N LYS A 251 11.40 -13.86 8.28
CA LYS A 251 12.29 -13.44 9.35
C LYS A 251 12.23 -11.92 9.48
N LEU A 252 11.93 -11.44 10.67
CA LEU A 252 11.88 -10.02 11.02
C LEU A 252 13.10 -9.67 11.85
N TYR A 253 13.82 -8.62 11.46
CA TYR A 253 15.03 -8.22 12.17
C TYR A 253 15.34 -6.74 11.94
N LYS A 254 15.26 -5.93 13.00
CA LYS A 254 15.64 -4.51 13.02
C LYS A 254 15.17 -3.74 11.78
N GLY A 255 13.87 -3.66 11.58
CA GLY A 255 13.24 -2.98 10.44
C GLY A 255 13.19 -3.77 9.13
N ASN A 256 13.86 -4.92 9.05
CA ASN A 256 13.90 -5.74 7.83
C ASN A 256 12.88 -6.87 7.86
N ILE A 257 12.22 -7.08 6.73
CA ILE A 257 11.40 -8.26 6.45
C ILE A 257 12.17 -9.13 5.43
N ILE A 258 12.52 -10.34 5.82
CA ILE A 258 13.38 -11.23 5.02
C ILE A 258 12.61 -12.52 4.75
N PRO A 259 12.26 -12.83 3.48
CA PRO A 259 11.66 -14.11 3.13
C PRO A 259 12.56 -15.29 3.52
N VAL A 260 11.98 -16.31 4.16
CA VAL A 260 12.69 -17.53 4.59
C VAL A 260 12.28 -18.72 3.72
N SER A 261 10.97 -18.95 3.61
CA SER A 261 10.43 -20.02 2.77
C SER A 261 8.99 -19.74 2.37
N VAL A 262 8.53 -20.42 1.34
CA VAL A 262 7.17 -20.37 0.84
C VAL A 262 6.76 -21.76 0.37
N THR A 263 5.53 -22.17 0.67
CA THR A 263 4.95 -23.42 0.20
C THR A 263 3.52 -23.20 -0.26
N SER A 264 3.12 -23.91 -1.31
CA SER A 264 1.75 -23.85 -1.81
C SER A 264 1.36 -25.18 -2.49
N PRO A 265 0.13 -25.68 -2.29
CA PRO A 265 -0.40 -26.77 -3.10
C PRO A 265 -0.65 -26.35 -4.57
N TYR A 266 -0.61 -25.06 -4.88
CA TYR A 266 -0.78 -24.50 -6.23
C TYR A 266 0.54 -23.96 -6.79
N SER A 267 1.69 -24.43 -6.29
CA SER A 267 3.00 -24.00 -6.77
C SER A 267 3.15 -24.28 -8.27
N LEU A 268 3.43 -23.23 -9.03
CA LEU A 268 3.88 -23.29 -10.42
C LEU A 268 5.39 -23.52 -10.53
N TYR A 269 6.12 -23.39 -9.42
CA TYR A 269 7.52 -23.77 -9.34
C TYR A 269 7.63 -25.30 -9.28
N SER A 270 8.42 -25.86 -10.20
CA SER A 270 8.75 -27.28 -10.29
C SER A 270 10.26 -27.45 -10.21
N GLU A 271 10.73 -28.10 -9.14
CA GLU A 271 12.14 -28.44 -8.95
C GLU A 271 12.67 -29.31 -10.10
N ASP A 272 11.85 -30.26 -10.59
CA ASP A 272 12.21 -31.17 -11.68
C ASP A 272 12.47 -30.46 -13.02
N ILE A 273 11.82 -29.31 -13.27
CA ILE A 273 12.03 -28.50 -14.48
C ILE A 273 13.17 -27.49 -14.28
N ALA A 274 13.32 -26.97 -13.06
CA ALA A 274 14.29 -25.92 -12.74
C ALA A 274 15.69 -26.45 -12.38
N THR A 275 15.82 -27.75 -12.12
CA THR A 275 17.07 -28.38 -11.70
C THR A 275 18.19 -28.20 -12.72
N PHE A 276 19.43 -28.15 -12.23
CA PHE A 276 20.64 -28.24 -13.05
C PHE A 276 21.22 -29.66 -13.09
N GLY A 277 20.56 -30.62 -12.45
CA GLY A 277 20.93 -32.04 -12.49
C GLY A 277 20.56 -32.71 -13.81
N GLU A 278 20.82 -34.01 -13.93
CA GLU A 278 20.26 -34.79 -15.05
C GLU A 278 18.74 -34.83 -14.94
N ASP A 279 18.06 -34.23 -15.92
CA ASP A 279 16.61 -34.27 -16.04
C ASP A 279 16.18 -34.71 -17.46
N HIS A 280 14.94 -35.15 -17.55
CA HIS A 280 14.25 -35.43 -18.81
C HIS A 280 12.97 -34.59 -18.96
N SER A 281 12.79 -33.61 -18.07
CA SER A 281 11.59 -32.79 -17.90
C SER A 281 11.64 -31.54 -18.78
N TYR A 282 12.83 -31.10 -19.20
CA TYR A 282 13.03 -29.93 -20.05
C TYR A 282 13.93 -30.23 -21.26
N ASN A 283 13.38 -30.11 -22.47
CA ASN A 283 14.15 -30.29 -23.70
C ASN A 283 14.95 -29.02 -24.04
N GLN A 284 16.22 -28.99 -23.64
CA GLN A 284 17.10 -27.83 -23.87
C GLN A 284 17.30 -27.49 -25.37
N ALA A 285 17.13 -28.45 -26.28
CA ALA A 285 17.29 -28.21 -27.72
C ALA A 285 16.24 -27.23 -28.29
N ASP A 286 15.07 -27.14 -27.67
CA ASP A 286 13.98 -26.25 -28.13
C ASP A 286 14.35 -24.76 -27.98
N SER A 287 15.31 -24.44 -27.10
CA SER A 287 15.80 -23.07 -26.89
C SER A 287 16.34 -22.42 -28.17
N ALA A 288 17.00 -23.20 -29.04
CA ALA A 288 17.54 -22.68 -30.30
C ALA A 288 16.44 -22.22 -31.26
N GLY A 289 15.36 -23.01 -31.37
CA GLY A 289 14.18 -22.64 -32.15
C GLY A 289 13.49 -21.41 -31.58
N PHE A 290 13.27 -21.39 -30.26
CA PHE A 290 12.68 -20.26 -29.56
C PHE A 290 13.47 -18.96 -29.79
N ILE A 291 14.79 -18.96 -29.60
CA ILE A 291 15.64 -17.76 -29.79
C ILE A 291 15.56 -17.24 -31.23
N ASN A 292 15.57 -18.14 -32.21
CA ASN A 292 15.47 -17.74 -33.62
C ASN A 292 14.14 -17.05 -33.94
N LEU A 293 13.03 -17.55 -33.37
CA LEU A 293 11.70 -16.98 -33.60
C LEU A 293 11.48 -15.70 -32.79
N PHE A 294 11.80 -15.71 -31.50
CA PHE A 294 11.62 -14.56 -30.61
C PHE A 294 12.55 -13.40 -30.98
N GLY A 295 13.79 -13.69 -31.37
CA GLY A 295 14.79 -12.71 -31.78
C GLY A 295 14.64 -12.21 -33.23
N LEU A 296 13.69 -12.76 -34.01
CA LEU A 296 13.53 -12.43 -35.43
C LEU A 296 13.35 -10.91 -35.68
N PRO A 297 12.51 -10.17 -34.93
CA PRO A 297 12.36 -8.73 -35.15
C PRO A 297 13.66 -7.94 -34.94
N ILE A 298 14.47 -8.33 -33.93
CA ILE A 298 15.78 -7.72 -33.66
C ILE A 298 16.72 -7.97 -34.84
N LYS A 299 16.79 -9.22 -35.32
CA LYS A 299 17.61 -9.61 -36.48
C LYS A 299 17.21 -8.84 -37.74
N VAL A 300 15.91 -8.75 -38.03
CA VAL A 300 15.39 -8.02 -39.20
C VAL A 300 15.75 -6.55 -39.14
N ARG A 301 15.55 -5.89 -37.99
CA ARG A 301 15.95 -4.47 -37.80
C ARG A 301 17.42 -4.25 -38.12
N ALA A 302 18.30 -5.12 -37.61
CA ALA A 302 19.74 -5.02 -37.86
C ALA A 302 20.11 -5.26 -39.34
N MET A 303 19.46 -6.22 -40.01
CA MET A 303 19.64 -6.44 -41.45
C MET A 303 19.20 -5.24 -42.28
N SER A 304 18.05 -4.63 -41.95
CA SER A 304 17.54 -3.43 -42.60
C SER A 304 18.44 -2.21 -42.37
N ASP A 305 18.95 -2.02 -41.15
CA ASP A 305 19.90 -0.95 -40.84
C ASP A 305 21.18 -1.09 -41.67
N LYS A 306 21.74 -2.31 -41.74
CA LYS A 306 22.92 -2.59 -42.58
C LYS A 306 22.64 -2.27 -44.05
N ALA A 307 21.51 -2.75 -44.58
CA ALA A 307 21.12 -2.48 -45.96
C ALA A 307 20.90 -0.97 -46.23
N MET A 308 20.39 -0.21 -45.26
CA MET A 308 20.22 1.25 -45.37
C MET A 308 21.57 1.98 -45.39
N LYS A 309 22.49 1.57 -44.52
CA LYS A 309 23.86 2.09 -44.49
C LYS A 309 24.56 1.87 -45.82
N ASP A 310 24.46 0.66 -46.35
CA ASP A 310 25.12 0.28 -47.60
C ASP A 310 24.54 1.06 -48.80
N LYS A 311 23.23 1.38 -48.78
CA LYS A 311 22.57 2.13 -49.85
C LYS A 311 22.71 3.64 -49.77
N THR A 312 22.75 4.22 -48.56
CA THR A 312 22.59 5.67 -48.37
C THR A 312 23.66 6.31 -47.48
N GLY A 313 24.55 5.52 -46.88
CA GLY A 313 25.50 5.97 -45.86
C GLY A 313 24.87 6.29 -44.51
N LYS A 314 23.53 6.25 -44.39
CA LYS A 314 22.78 6.56 -43.17
C LYS A 314 22.39 5.29 -42.41
N ARG A 315 22.27 5.41 -41.10
CA ARG A 315 21.83 4.35 -40.17
C ARG A 315 20.47 4.70 -39.58
N PHE A 316 19.77 3.70 -39.05
CA PHE A 316 18.70 3.94 -38.08
C PHE A 316 19.25 4.61 -36.82
N PRO A 317 18.38 5.31 -36.06
CA PRO A 317 18.74 5.79 -34.74
C PRO A 317 19.27 4.66 -33.85
N SER A 318 20.33 4.96 -33.12
CA SER A 318 20.90 4.07 -32.11
C SER A 318 19.84 3.70 -31.07
N VAL A 319 19.94 2.49 -30.53
CA VAL A 319 19.19 2.06 -29.34
C VAL A 319 20.05 2.08 -28.07
N GLU A 320 21.33 2.47 -28.22
CA GLU A 320 22.26 2.90 -27.17
C GLU A 320 22.30 4.43 -27.14
#